data_AF-A0A920JH25-F1
#
_entry.id   AF-A0A920JH25-F1
#
_cell.length_a   1.000
_cell.length_b   1.000
_cell.length_c   1.000
_cell.angle_alpha   90.00
_cell.angle_beta   90.00
_cell.angle_gamma   90.00
#
_symmetry.space_group_name_H-M   'P 1'
#
loop_
_entity.id
_entity.type
_entity.pdbx_description
1 polymer ?
#
loop_
_entity_poly.entity_id
_entity_poly.type
_entity_poly.pdbx_seq_one_letter_code
_entity_poly.pdbx_strand_id
1 'polypeptide(L)'
;MDNEFENAIQKIKTKTGFNERDKLFELIGLLILFGGVSLSLIAYFVAGSQNSGNVPIDSLEHNEHIILAIFGVALSISGGFIYLRFSIGRFLRFWLLRQIHENNKSSKS
;
A
#
# COMPACT_ATOMS: atom_id res chain seq x y z
N MET A 1 31.69 -29.73 4.30
CA MET A 1 31.97 -28.38 3.71
C MET A 1 30.70 -27.51 3.80
N ASP A 2 29.88 -27.71 4.84
CA ASP A 2 28.46 -27.37 4.76
C ASP A 2 28.08 -26.25 5.74
N ASN A 3 28.83 -26.11 6.84
CA ASN A 3 28.54 -25.16 7.92
C ASN A 3 28.92 -23.71 7.58
N GLU A 4 29.97 -23.50 6.77
CA GLU A 4 30.35 -22.15 6.31
C GLU A 4 29.36 -21.61 5.28
N PHE A 5 28.87 -22.50 4.41
CA PHE A 5 27.90 -22.15 3.38
C PHE A 5 26.52 -21.85 4.01
N GLU A 6 26.07 -22.66 4.97
CA GLU A 6 24.86 -22.38 5.74
C GLU A 6 24.95 -21.07 6.53
N ASN A 7 26.10 -20.80 7.15
CA ASN A 7 26.31 -19.52 7.84
C ASN A 7 26.30 -18.33 6.88
N ALA A 8 26.87 -18.46 5.68
CA ALA A 8 26.83 -17.43 4.66
C ALA A 8 25.39 -17.18 4.17
N ILE A 9 24.61 -18.23 3.96
CA ILE A 9 23.19 -18.14 3.58
C ILE A 9 22.37 -17.48 4.70
N GLN A 10 22.56 -17.88 5.96
CA GLN A 10 21.87 -17.27 7.09
C GLN A 10 22.25 -15.79 7.27
N LYS A 11 23.52 -15.43 7.05
CA LYS A 11 24.00 -14.05 7.12
C LYS A 11 23.42 -13.18 5.99
N ILE A 12 23.23 -13.73 4.79
CA ILE A 12 22.56 -13.04 3.68
C ILE A 12 21.05 -12.91 3.97
N LYS A 13 20.41 -13.96 4.49
CA LYS A 13 18.99 -13.97 4.84
C LYS A 13 18.67 -12.94 5.93
N THR A 14 19.52 -12.83 6.95
CA THR A 14 19.40 -11.81 8.02
C THR A 14 19.72 -10.40 7.54
N LYS A 15 20.63 -10.21 6.57
CA LYS A 15 20.88 -8.90 5.94
C LYS A 15 19.76 -8.44 4.99
N THR A 16 18.87 -9.33 4.56
CA THR A 16 17.78 -9.04 3.61
C THR A 16 16.61 -8.26 4.24
N GLY A 17 16.68 -7.92 5.53
CA GLY A 17 15.62 -7.20 6.25
C GLY A 17 15.20 -5.85 5.63
N PHE A 18 16.06 -5.19 4.84
CA PHE A 18 15.67 -3.96 4.13
C PHE A 18 14.62 -4.22 3.01
N ASN A 19 14.76 -5.29 2.24
CA ASN A 19 13.79 -5.64 1.19
C ASN A 19 12.44 -6.08 1.77
N GLU A 20 12.46 -6.67 2.96
CA GLU A 20 11.26 -7.16 3.65
C GLU A 20 10.45 -6.01 4.24
N ARG A 21 11.13 -5.00 4.79
CA ARG A 21 10.51 -3.75 5.26
C ARG A 21 9.87 -2.95 4.13
N ASP A 22 10.54 -2.83 2.98
CA ASP A 22 9.98 -2.15 1.80
C ASP A 22 8.67 -2.82 1.35
N LYS A 23 8.62 -4.16 1.33
CA LYS A 23 7.40 -4.93 1.02
C LYS A 23 6.30 -4.75 2.07
N LEU A 24 6.66 -4.68 3.36
CA LEU A 24 5.70 -4.43 4.43
C LEU A 24 5.05 -3.05 4.27
N PHE A 25 5.82 -2.00 3.97
CA PHE A 25 5.28 -0.67 3.73
C PHE A 25 4.42 -0.60 2.46
N GLU A 26 4.81 -1.31 1.40
CA GLU A 26 3.97 -1.49 0.20
C GLU A 26 2.61 -2.10 0.57
N LEU A 27 2.61 -3.21 1.31
CA LEU A 27 1.37 -3.90 1.71
C LEU A 27 0.51 -3.05 2.66
N ILE A 28 1.13 -2.38 3.64
CA ILE A 28 0.43 -1.48 4.56
C ILE A 28 -0.20 -0.31 3.79
N GLY A 29 0.53 0.31 2.86
CA GLY A 29 -0.01 1.38 2.01
C GLY A 29 -1.20 0.91 1.17
N LEU A 30 -1.10 -0.29 0.61
CA LEU A 30 -2.19 -0.91 -0.15
C LEU A 30 -3.42 -1.17 0.74
N LEU A 31 -3.23 -1.72 1.95
CA LEU A 31 -4.30 -1.96 2.90
C LEU A 31 -4.99 -0.66 3.34
N ILE A 32 -4.22 0.41 3.59
CA ILE A 32 -4.76 1.74 3.92
C ILE A 32 -5.56 2.30 2.74
N LEU A 33 -5.05 2.17 1.51
CA LEU A 33 -5.74 2.62 0.30
C LEU A 33 -7.11 1.97 0.17
N PHE A 34 -7.17 0.64 0.20
CA PHE A 34 -8.43 -0.10 0.07
C PHE A 34 -9.33 0.04 1.29
N GLY A 35 -8.75 0.18 2.48
CA GLY A 35 -9.47 0.46 3.72
C GLY A 35 -10.20 1.80 3.66
N GLY A 36 -9.53 2.86 3.18
CA GLY A 36 -10.13 4.18 2.98
C GLY A 36 -11.29 4.19 1.97
N VAL A 37 -11.12 3.50 0.83
CA VAL A 37 -12.21 3.36 -0.17
C VAL A 37 -13.40 2.62 0.43
N SER A 38 -13.15 1.50 1.11
CA SER A 38 -14.22 0.69 1.72
C SER A 38 -14.97 1.48 2.79
N LEU A 39 -14.26 2.22 3.63
CA LEU A 39 -14.85 3.09 4.64
C LEU A 39 -15.74 4.18 4.01
N SER A 40 -15.27 4.80 2.93
CA SER A 40 -16.04 5.82 2.20
C SER A 40 -17.32 5.26 1.59
N LEU A 41 -17.27 4.05 1.01
CA LEU A 41 -18.44 3.37 0.48
C LEU A 41 -19.44 3.00 1.58
N ILE A 42 -18.96 2.48 2.71
CA ILE A 42 -19.82 2.15 3.85
C ILE A 42 -20.51 3.42 4.35
N ALA A 43 -19.78 4.53 4.52
CA ALA A 43 -20.35 5.80 4.94
C ALA A 43 -21.44 6.29 3.97
N TYR A 44 -21.23 6.16 2.66
CA TYR A 44 -22.23 6.51 1.66
C TYR A 44 -23.52 5.67 1.76
N PHE A 45 -23.39 4.34 1.87
CA PHE A 45 -24.56 3.47 2.01
C PHE A 45 -25.32 3.70 3.32
N VAL A 46 -24.60 3.93 4.42
CA VAL A 46 -25.21 4.26 5.71
C VAL A 46 -25.93 5.60 5.63
N ALA A 47 -25.31 6.63 5.07
CA ALA A 47 -25.94 7.94 4.88
C ALA A 47 -27.23 7.86 4.05
N GLY A 48 -27.26 7.01 3.03
CA GLY A 48 -28.43 6.81 2.17
C GLY A 48 -29.54 5.95 2.79
N SER A 49 -29.23 5.16 3.82
CA SER A 49 -30.22 4.32 4.53
C SER A 49 -30.98 5.06 5.62
N GLN A 50 -30.55 6.28 5.98
CA GLN A 50 -31.16 7.05 7.07
C GLN A 50 -32.43 7.74 6.58
N ASN A 51 -33.54 7.42 7.24
CA ASN A 51 -34.84 8.04 7.04
C ASN A 51 -35.63 7.96 8.35
N SER A 52 -35.33 8.89 9.25
CA SER A 52 -35.96 8.98 10.57
C SER A 52 -37.30 9.74 10.53
N GLY A 53 -37.70 10.26 9.35
CA GLY A 53 -38.94 11.01 9.14
C GLY A 53 -38.91 12.41 9.76
N ASN A 54 -37.75 12.84 10.26
CA ASN A 54 -37.54 14.10 10.97
C ASN A 54 -36.38 14.84 10.30
N VAL A 55 -36.73 15.74 9.38
CA VAL A 55 -35.78 16.48 8.53
C VAL A 55 -34.58 17.10 9.27
N PRO A 56 -34.73 17.69 10.48
CA PRO A 56 -33.58 18.27 11.19
C PRO A 56 -32.56 17.22 11.65
N ILE A 57 -33.03 16.04 12.04
CA ILE A 57 -32.22 14.94 12.58
C ILE A 57 -31.51 14.24 11.42
N ASP A 58 -32.26 13.95 10.35
CA ASP A 58 -31.74 13.34 9.12
C ASP A 58 -30.60 14.17 8.50
N SER A 59 -30.70 15.51 8.55
CA SER A 59 -29.66 16.41 8.06
C SER A 59 -28.37 16.32 8.87
N LEU A 60 -28.47 16.25 10.21
CA LEU A 60 -27.29 16.17 11.07
C LEU A 60 -26.54 14.85 10.85
N GLU A 61 -27.26 13.73 10.87
CA GLU A 61 -26.68 12.40 10.63
C GLU A 61 -26.04 12.30 9.23
N HIS A 62 -26.68 12.88 8.21
CA HIS A 62 -26.12 12.89 6.85
C HIS A 62 -24.79 13.66 6.78
N ASN A 63 -24.68 14.80 7.47
CA ASN A 63 -23.44 15.59 7.51
C ASN A 63 -22.29 14.83 8.21
N GLU A 64 -22.58 14.08 9.27
CA GLU A 64 -21.58 13.26 9.96
C GLU A 64 -21.00 12.17 9.04
N HIS A 65 -21.85 11.51 8.25
CA HIS A 65 -21.37 10.52 7.28
C HIS A 65 -20.62 11.13 6.10
N ILE A 66 -20.98 12.35 5.67
CA ILE A 66 -20.20 13.09 4.67
C ILE A 66 -18.77 13.33 5.18
N ILE A 67 -18.62 13.75 6.44
CA ILE A 67 -17.29 13.97 7.04
C ILE A 67 -16.50 12.65 7.07
N LEU A 68 -17.14 11.54 7.47
CA LEU A 68 -16.53 10.21 7.44
C LEU A 68 -16.13 9.78 6.02
N ALA A 69 -16.97 10.06 5.02
CA ALA A 69 -16.69 9.73 3.63
C ALA A 69 -15.48 10.50 3.10
N ILE A 70 -15.40 11.81 3.37
CA ILE A 70 -14.26 12.66 3.01
C ILE A 70 -12.99 12.18 3.69
N PHE A 71 -13.07 11.83 4.98
CA PHE A 71 -11.94 11.28 5.73
C PHE A 71 -11.45 9.95 5.13
N GLY A 72 -12.37 9.06 4.74
CA GLY A 72 -12.06 7.81 4.03
C GLY A 72 -11.33 8.06 2.71
N VAL A 73 -11.74 9.05 1.94
CA VAL A 73 -11.06 9.46 0.69
C VAL A 73 -9.66 10.00 0.97
N ALA A 74 -9.50 10.86 1.98
CA ALA A 74 -8.19 11.40 2.35
C ALA A 74 -7.21 10.30 2.80
N LEU A 75 -7.69 9.33 3.59
CA LEU A 75 -6.95 8.12 3.94
C LEU A 75 -6.56 7.31 2.72
N SER A 76 -7.48 7.13 1.77
CA SER A 76 -7.22 6.38 0.55
C SER A 76 -6.11 7.01 -0.29
N ILE A 77 -6.15 8.33 -0.49
CA ILE A 77 -5.12 9.09 -1.21
C ILE A 77 -3.77 8.95 -0.51
N SER A 78 -3.75 9.08 0.82
CA SER A 78 -2.53 8.97 1.62
C SER A 78 -1.93 7.56 1.54
N GLY A 79 -2.75 6.51 1.64
CA GLY A 79 -2.35 5.13 1.44
C GLY A 79 -1.83 4.86 0.02
N GLY A 80 -2.48 5.44 -0.99
CA GLY A 80 -2.06 5.35 -2.38
C GLY A 80 -0.69 5.97 -2.64
N PHE A 81 -0.41 7.13 -2.03
CA PHE A 81 0.90 7.76 -2.13
C PHE A 81 2.00 6.89 -1.52
N ILE A 82 1.74 6.32 -0.33
CA ILE A 82 2.67 5.39 0.33
C ILE A 82 2.91 4.17 -0.57
N TYR A 83 1.84 3.50 -1.03
CA TYR A 83 1.93 2.34 -1.90
C TYR A 83 2.75 2.63 -3.16
N LEU A 84 2.44 3.72 -3.86
CA LEU A 84 3.12 4.11 -5.09
C LEU A 84 4.60 4.39 -4.85
N ARG A 85 4.93 5.09 -3.75
CA ARG A 85 6.31 5.43 -3.38
C ARG A 85 7.18 4.18 -3.19
N PHE A 86 6.69 3.18 -2.49
CA PHE A 86 7.44 1.94 -2.24
C PHE A 86 7.42 0.98 -3.44
N SER A 87 6.31 0.92 -4.19
CA SER A 87 6.17 0.09 -5.39
C SER A 87 7.16 0.49 -6.51
N ILE A 88 7.31 1.81 -6.75
CA ILE A 88 8.26 2.34 -7.75
C ILE A 88 9.71 1.97 -7.43
N GLY A 89 10.10 2.06 -6.15
CA GLY A 89 11.47 1.72 -5.74
C GLY A 89 11.83 0.26 -6.06
N ARG A 90 10.87 -0.64 -5.88
CA ARG A 90 11.02 -2.05 -6.24
C ARG A 90 11.09 -2.25 -7.75
N PHE A 91 10.21 -1.62 -8.52
CA PHE A 91 10.23 -1.70 -9.99
C PHE A 91 11.55 -1.23 -10.59
N LEU A 92 12.06 -0.08 -10.16
CA LEU A 92 13.34 0.49 -10.61
C LEU A 92 14.52 -0.46 -10.32
N ARG A 93 14.56 -1.10 -9.15
CA ARG A 93 15.60 -2.08 -8.80
C ARG A 93 15.59 -3.26 -9.78
N PHE A 94 14.42 -3.83 -10.07
CA PHE A 94 14.29 -4.91 -11.05
C PHE A 94 14.71 -4.47 -12.45
N TRP A 95 14.30 -3.26 -12.84
CA TRP A 95 14.64 -2.71 -14.14
C TRP A 95 16.14 -2.49 -14.32
N LEU A 96 16.82 -1.95 -13.31
CA LEU A 96 18.28 -1.76 -13.32
C LEU A 96 19.03 -3.09 -13.35
N LEU A 97 18.59 -4.09 -12.56
CA LEU A 97 19.19 -5.44 -12.60
C LEU A 97 19.10 -6.06 -13.99
N ARG A 98 17.96 -5.88 -14.67
CA ARG A 98 17.78 -6.32 -16.05
C ARG A 98 18.75 -5.62 -17.01
N GLN A 99 18.87 -4.29 -16.93
CA GLN A 99 19.77 -3.51 -17.77
C GLN A 99 21.24 -3.93 -17.62
N ILE A 100 21.71 -4.16 -16.38
CA ILE A 100 23.07 -4.64 -16.12
C ILE A 100 23.30 -6.02 -16.74
N HIS A 101 22.32 -6.93 -16.63
CA HIS A 101 22.42 -8.26 -17.21
C HIS A 101 22.47 -8.25 -18.74
N GLU A 102 21.68 -7.40 -19.37
CA GLU A 102 21.67 -7.20 -20.82
C GLU A 102 23.02 -6.63 -21.31
N ASN A 103 23.58 -5.62 -20.63
CA ASN A 103 24.90 -5.07 -20.95
C ASN A 103 26.04 -6.08 -20.79
N ASN A 104 26.04 -6.86 -19.71
CA ASN A 104 27.07 -7.88 -19.47
C ASN A 104 27.05 -9.00 -20.53
N LYS A 105 25.88 -9.34 -21.08
CA LYS A 105 25.79 -10.29 -22.21
C LYS A 105 26.38 -9.69 -23.49
N SER A 106 26.09 -8.42 -23.78
CA SER A 106 26.63 -7.74 -24.95
C SER A 106 28.15 -7.58 -24.92
N SER A 107 28.75 -7.42 -23.73
CA SER A 107 30.21 -7.28 -23.58
C SER A 107 30.98 -8.60 -23.72
N LYS A 108 30.30 -9.76 -23.69
CA LYS A 108 30.91 -11.09 -23.85
C LYS A 108 30.75 -11.66 -25.27
N SER A 109 30.08 -10.94 -26.17
CA SER A 109 29.98 -11.24 -27.60
C SER A 109 30.94 -10.36 -28.38
#